data_AF-A0A846UUL1-F1
#
_entry.id   AF-A0A846UUL1-F1
#
_cell.length_a   1.000
_cell.length_b   1.000
_cell.length_c   1.000
_cell.angle_alpha   90.00
_cell.angle_beta   90.00
_cell.angle_gamma   90.00
#
_symmetry.space_group_name_H-M   'P 1'
#
loop_
_entity.id
_entity.type
_entity.pdbx_description
1 polymer ?
#
loop_
_entity_poly.entity_id
_entity_poly.type
_entity_poly.pdbx_seq_one_letter_code
_entity_poly.pdbx_strand_id
1 'polypeptide(L)'
;MSAGLHHEMSDAFDAVLGEMRQSASRLTAALAAERDALERADADALHLAGQDKQAQLDRLEQLDAERQQLARAIAAATPAQSAAWNGVMAALADCQRANRNNGQIVGQRLRQVRQALAVLTGGAESGVYGPGGTLRIDHRSLSLAEA
;
A
#
# COMPACT_ATOMS: atom_id res chain seq x y z
N MET A 1 6.57 43.11 -0.67
CA MET A 1 7.01 41.97 -1.50
C MET A 1 6.89 42.40 -2.95
N SER A 2 7.95 42.25 -3.75
CA SER A 2 7.93 42.62 -5.17
C SER A 2 7.03 41.66 -5.96
N ALA A 3 6.35 42.15 -6.99
CA ALA A 3 5.51 41.33 -7.87
C ALA A 3 6.28 40.15 -8.50
N GLY A 4 7.60 40.30 -8.72
CA GLY A 4 8.48 39.22 -9.19
C GLY A 4 8.59 38.03 -8.23
N LEU A 5 8.72 38.27 -6.91
CA LEU A 5 8.80 37.18 -5.93
C LEU A 5 7.50 36.38 -5.85
N HIS A 6 6.34 37.03 -6.02
CA HIS A 6 5.06 36.33 -6.07
C HIS A 6 4.93 35.44 -7.32
N HIS A 7 5.43 35.91 -8.47
CA HIS A 7 5.42 35.11 -9.70
C HIS A 7 6.35 33.89 -9.58
N GLU A 8 7.57 34.08 -9.07
CA GLU A 8 8.52 32.98 -8.83
C GLU A 8 7.96 31.93 -7.87
N MET A 9 7.30 32.35 -6.79
CA MET A 9 6.65 31.43 -5.84
C MET A 9 5.47 30.68 -6.48
N SER A 10 4.69 31.34 -7.32
CA SER A 10 3.59 30.71 -8.05
C SER A 10 4.10 29.66 -9.04
N ASP A 11 5.18 29.96 -9.77
CA ASP A 11 5.80 29.03 -10.72
C ASP A 11 6.40 27.83 -10.00
N ALA A 12 7.03 28.05 -8.84
CA ALA A 12 7.55 26.97 -8.00
C ALA A 12 6.42 26.07 -7.47
N PHE A 13 5.27 26.66 -7.09
CA PHE A 13 4.10 25.89 -6.65
C PHE A 13 3.53 25.03 -7.77
N ASP A 14 3.44 25.57 -8.99
CA ASP A 14 3.00 24.82 -10.17
C ASP A 14 3.97 23.67 -10.51
N ALA A 15 5.27 23.89 -10.38
CA ALA A 15 6.29 22.86 -10.55
C ALA A 15 6.12 21.71 -9.53
N VAL A 16 5.97 22.04 -8.24
CA VAL A 16 5.75 21.04 -7.18
C VAL A 16 4.48 20.22 -7.44
N LEU A 17 3.38 20.85 -7.85
CA LEU A 17 2.15 20.14 -8.21
C LEU A 17 2.33 19.23 -9.43
N GLY A 18 3.12 19.66 -10.41
CA GLY A 18 3.51 18.84 -11.57
C GLY A 18 4.30 17.61 -11.16
N GLU A 19 5.29 17.77 -10.29
CA GLU A 19 6.11 16.68 -9.77
C GLU A 19 5.29 15.70 -8.91
N MET A 20 4.39 16.19 -8.08
CA MET A 20 3.47 15.34 -7.30
C MET A 20 2.63 14.45 -8.22
N ARG A 21 2.10 15.02 -9.30
CA ARG A 21 1.32 14.27 -10.29
C ARG A 21 2.16 13.19 -10.97
N GLN A 22 3.42 13.51 -11.31
CA GLN A 22 4.34 12.54 -11.89
C GLN A 22 4.64 11.40 -10.91
N SER A 23 4.91 11.72 -9.63
CA SER A 23 5.16 10.71 -8.61
C SER A 23 3.93 9.81 -8.38
N ALA A 24 2.72 10.38 -8.34
CA ALA A 24 1.47 9.62 -8.25
C ALA A 24 1.25 8.68 -9.47
N SER A 25 1.60 9.13 -10.67
CA SER A 25 1.56 8.29 -11.88
C SER A 25 2.55 7.13 -11.80
N ARG A 26 3.78 7.38 -11.33
CA ARG A 26 4.79 6.34 -11.10
C ARG A 26 4.37 5.35 -10.02
N LEU A 27 3.75 5.84 -8.93
CA LEU A 27 3.18 4.99 -7.89
C LEU A 27 2.08 4.08 -8.45
N THR A 28 1.23 4.59 -9.34
CA THR A 28 0.21 3.78 -10.03
C THR A 28 0.86 2.66 -10.86
N ALA A 29 1.93 2.97 -11.59
CA ALA A 29 2.67 1.97 -12.36
C ALA A 29 3.33 0.90 -11.46
N ALA A 30 3.92 1.31 -10.33
CA ALA A 30 4.49 0.39 -9.35
C ALA A 30 3.44 -0.54 -8.74
N LEU A 31 2.24 -0.03 -8.44
CA LEU A 31 1.12 -0.85 -7.94
C LEU A 31 0.59 -1.83 -9.00
N ALA A 32 0.61 -1.44 -10.28
CA ALA A 32 0.27 -2.36 -11.37
C ALA A 32 1.34 -3.46 -11.52
N ALA A 33 2.62 -3.11 -11.44
CA ALA A 33 3.72 -4.08 -11.46
C ALA A 33 3.66 -5.03 -10.26
N GLU A 34 3.32 -4.52 -9.07
CA GLU A 34 3.09 -5.32 -7.85
C GLU A 34 1.97 -6.35 -8.09
N ARG A 35 0.85 -5.94 -8.70
CA ARG A 35 -0.25 -6.86 -9.05
C ARG A 35 0.20 -7.95 -10.01
N ASP A 36 0.89 -7.60 -11.09
CA ASP A 36 1.35 -8.56 -12.08
C ASP A 36 2.39 -9.54 -11.50
N ALA A 37 3.28 -9.05 -10.63
CA ALA A 37 4.24 -9.88 -9.90
C ALA A 37 3.52 -10.85 -8.95
N LEU A 38 2.49 -10.37 -8.24
CA LEU A 38 1.65 -11.22 -7.40
C LEU A 38 0.97 -12.28 -8.25
N GLU A 39 0.36 -11.95 -9.38
CA GLU A 39 -0.29 -12.91 -10.27
C GLU A 39 0.67 -14.00 -10.74
N ARG A 40 1.88 -13.63 -11.16
CA ARG A 40 2.94 -14.54 -11.62
C ARG A 40 3.70 -15.27 -10.50
N ALA A 41 3.42 -14.96 -9.23
CA ALA A 41 4.19 -15.45 -8.07
C ALA A 41 5.70 -15.13 -8.15
N ASP A 42 6.04 -13.98 -8.73
CA ASP A 42 7.41 -13.53 -8.93
C ASP A 42 7.87 -12.68 -7.74
N ALA A 43 8.73 -13.25 -6.89
CA ALA A 43 9.19 -12.61 -5.67
C ALA A 43 10.16 -11.46 -5.93
N ASP A 44 11.00 -11.56 -6.96
CA ASP A 44 11.99 -10.53 -7.30
C ASP A 44 11.30 -9.30 -7.89
N ALA A 45 10.36 -9.53 -8.82
CA ALA A 45 9.54 -8.44 -9.37
C ALA A 45 8.68 -7.77 -8.29
N LEU A 46 8.16 -8.55 -7.32
CA LEU A 46 7.43 -8.00 -6.18
C LEU A 46 8.31 -7.13 -5.28
N HIS A 47 9.55 -7.54 -5.06
CA HIS A 47 10.51 -6.77 -4.27
C HIS A 47 10.85 -5.43 -4.94
N LEU A 48 11.16 -5.45 -6.25
CA LEU A 48 11.44 -4.24 -7.03
C LEU A 48 10.24 -3.28 -7.04
N ALA A 49 9.03 -3.78 -7.30
CA ALA A 49 7.81 -2.97 -7.25
C ALA A 49 7.58 -2.36 -5.86
N GLY A 50 7.92 -3.09 -4.79
CA GLY A 50 7.86 -2.60 -3.42
C GLY A 50 8.87 -1.47 -3.13
N GLN A 51 10.10 -1.59 -3.65
CA GLN A 51 11.11 -0.52 -3.54
C GLN A 51 10.68 0.74 -4.29
N ASP A 52 10.19 0.60 -5.53
CA ASP A 52 9.71 1.72 -6.33
C ASP A 52 8.54 2.46 -5.66
N LYS A 53 7.60 1.69 -5.10
CA LYS A 53 6.49 2.21 -4.31
C LYS A 53 6.98 3.02 -3.11
N GLN A 54 7.94 2.50 -2.34
CA GLN A 54 8.50 3.22 -1.19
C GLN A 54 9.17 4.52 -1.63
N ALA A 55 10.00 4.48 -2.68
CA ALA A 55 10.67 5.66 -3.21
C ALA A 55 9.68 6.75 -3.68
N GLN A 56 8.57 6.37 -4.31
CA GLN A 56 7.54 7.35 -4.71
C GLN A 56 6.78 7.93 -3.50
N LEU A 57 6.54 7.14 -2.45
CA LEU A 57 5.91 7.62 -1.22
C LEU A 57 6.80 8.63 -0.50
N ASP A 58 8.09 8.33 -0.35
CA ASP A 58 9.06 9.26 0.27
C ASP A 58 9.14 10.57 -0.54
N ARG A 59 9.12 10.47 -1.88
CA ARG A 59 9.11 11.66 -2.75
C ARG A 59 7.82 12.48 -2.59
N LEU A 60 6.66 11.83 -2.48
CA LEU A 60 5.38 12.52 -2.27
C LEU A 60 5.34 13.24 -0.92
N GLU A 61 5.92 12.66 0.13
CA GLU A 61 6.02 13.28 1.46
C GLU A 61 6.88 14.54 1.42
N GLN A 62 8.05 14.48 0.77
CA GLN A 62 8.92 15.64 0.56
C GLN A 62 8.20 16.76 -0.20
N LEU A 63 7.54 16.41 -1.31
CA LEU A 63 6.80 17.37 -2.11
C LEU A 63 5.64 17.99 -1.34
N ASP A 64 4.94 17.24 -0.48
CA ASP A 64 3.85 17.81 0.32
C ASP A 64 4.38 18.79 1.38
N ALA A 65 5.54 18.51 1.98
CA ALA A 65 6.20 19.48 2.85
C ALA A 65 6.55 20.78 2.11
N GLU A 66 7.14 20.68 0.90
CA GLU A 66 7.46 21.83 0.05
C GLU A 66 6.20 22.61 -0.35
N ARG A 67 5.14 21.90 -0.78
CA ARG A 67 3.85 22.49 -1.12
C ARG A 67 3.24 23.24 0.06
N GLN A 68 3.28 22.68 1.27
CA GLN A 68 2.76 23.34 2.47
C GLN A 68 3.53 24.62 2.80
N GLN A 69 4.85 24.63 2.60
CA GLN A 69 5.66 25.83 2.79
C GLN A 69 5.30 26.93 1.78
N LEU A 70 5.22 26.58 0.50
CA LEU A 70 4.85 27.51 -0.56
C LEU A 70 3.41 28.02 -0.41
N ALA A 71 2.47 27.17 0.00
CA ALA A 71 1.08 27.56 0.26
C ALA A 71 0.95 28.58 1.39
N ARG A 72 1.85 28.58 2.38
CA ARG A 72 1.89 29.61 3.44
C ARG A 72 2.49 30.93 2.96
N ALA A 73 3.38 30.86 1.97
CA ALA A 73 4.06 32.03 1.42
C ALA A 73 3.20 32.79 0.38
N ILE A 74 2.31 32.07 -0.32
CA ILE A 74 1.39 32.65 -1.30
C ILE A 74 0.10 33.09 -0.59
N ALA A 75 -0.36 34.31 -0.84
CA ALA A 75 -1.54 34.88 -0.19
C ALA A 75 -2.86 34.14 -0.54
N ALA A 76 -2.97 33.64 -1.76
CA ALA A 76 -4.08 32.78 -2.21
C ALA A 76 -3.64 31.93 -3.41
N ALA A 77 -3.95 30.64 -3.40
CA ALA A 77 -3.75 29.77 -4.54
C ALA A 77 -4.70 30.17 -5.68
N THR A 78 -4.23 30.07 -6.93
CA THR A 78 -5.08 30.34 -8.09
C THR A 78 -6.12 29.22 -8.27
N PRO A 79 -7.23 29.47 -8.99
CA PRO A 79 -8.19 28.42 -9.33
C PRO A 79 -7.54 27.26 -10.12
N ALA A 80 -6.56 27.57 -10.98
CA ALA A 80 -5.81 26.57 -11.74
C ALA A 80 -4.97 25.66 -10.83
N GLN A 81 -4.28 26.24 -9.85
CA GLN A 81 -3.51 25.53 -8.82
C GLN A 81 -4.40 24.63 -7.96
N SER A 82 -5.57 25.14 -7.58
CA SER A 82 -6.56 24.38 -6.81
C SER A 82 -7.09 23.18 -7.61
N ALA A 83 -7.36 23.36 -8.91
CA ALA A 83 -7.78 22.27 -9.79
C ALA A 83 -6.65 21.23 -9.99
N ALA A 84 -5.40 21.67 -10.15
CA ALA A 84 -4.24 20.80 -10.27
C ALA A 84 -4.03 19.96 -9.00
N TRP A 85 -4.17 20.56 -7.83
CA TRP A 85 -4.13 19.87 -6.54
C TRP A 85 -5.25 18.82 -6.41
N ASN A 86 -6.48 19.17 -6.77
CA ASN A 86 -7.59 18.21 -6.76
C ASN A 86 -7.31 17.01 -7.68
N GLY A 87 -6.66 17.23 -8.83
CA GLY A 87 -6.21 16.16 -9.72
C GLY A 87 -5.19 15.23 -9.07
N VAL A 88 -4.22 15.77 -8.32
CA VAL A 88 -3.26 14.97 -7.54
C VAL A 88 -3.98 14.14 -6.48
N MET A 89 -4.91 14.75 -5.73
CA MET A 89 -5.68 14.05 -4.70
C MET A 89 -6.54 12.92 -5.27
N ALA A 90 -7.15 13.12 -6.44
CA ALA A 90 -7.89 12.07 -7.14
C ALA A 90 -6.97 10.91 -7.51
N ALA A 91 -5.80 11.19 -8.09
CA ALA A 91 -4.81 10.15 -8.44
C ALA A 91 -4.32 9.36 -7.21
N LEU A 92 -4.09 10.04 -6.08
CA LEU A 92 -3.70 9.40 -4.82
C LEU A 92 -4.83 8.52 -4.24
N ALA A 93 -6.07 8.97 -4.34
CA ALA A 93 -7.24 8.18 -3.95
C ALA A 93 -7.35 6.90 -4.80
N ASP A 94 -7.03 6.99 -6.09
CA ASP A 94 -7.01 5.84 -7.00
C ASP A 94 -5.89 4.87 -6.65
N CYS A 95 -4.68 5.38 -6.36
CA CYS A 95 -3.56 4.59 -5.85
C CYS A 95 -3.93 3.86 -4.55
N GLN A 96 -4.62 4.53 -3.62
CA GLN A 96 -5.05 3.92 -2.37
C GLN A 96 -6.02 2.75 -2.61
N ARG A 97 -6.96 2.88 -3.55
CA ARG A 97 -7.88 1.79 -3.92
C ARG A 97 -7.13 0.62 -4.55
N ALA A 98 -6.21 0.89 -5.47
CA ALA A 98 -5.37 -0.14 -6.09
C ALA A 98 -4.53 -0.89 -5.05
N ASN A 99 -3.91 -0.17 -4.11
CA ASN A 99 -3.12 -0.76 -3.03
C ASN A 99 -3.96 -1.66 -2.10
N ARG A 100 -5.21 -1.26 -1.77
CA ARG A 100 -6.13 -2.09 -0.98
C ARG A 100 -6.45 -3.40 -1.70
N ASN A 101 -6.67 -3.35 -3.02
CA ASN A 101 -6.93 -4.54 -3.83
C ASN A 101 -5.73 -5.48 -3.84
N ASN A 102 -4.51 -4.95 -4.04
CA ASN A 102 -3.28 -5.75 -3.98
C ASN A 102 -3.13 -6.43 -2.61
N GLY A 103 -3.42 -5.71 -1.51
CA GLY A 103 -3.40 -6.26 -0.16
C GLY A 103 -4.38 -7.42 0.06
N GLN A 104 -5.56 -7.40 -0.58
CA GLN A 104 -6.51 -8.52 -0.53
C GLN A 104 -5.96 -9.77 -1.24
N ILE A 105 -5.30 -9.60 -2.39
CA ILE A 105 -4.67 -10.69 -3.15
C ILE A 105 -3.54 -11.32 -2.32
N VAL A 106 -2.66 -10.50 -1.73
CA VAL A 106 -1.59 -10.98 -0.84
C VAL A 106 -2.18 -11.76 0.33
N GLY A 107 -3.21 -11.22 0.98
CA GLY A 107 -3.87 -11.87 2.11
C GLY A 107 -4.49 -13.22 1.73
N GLN A 108 -5.11 -13.33 0.55
CA GLN A 108 -5.65 -14.59 0.04
C GLN A 108 -4.55 -15.62 -0.23
N ARG A 109 -3.47 -15.21 -0.90
CA ARG A 109 -2.33 -16.11 -1.18
C ARG A 109 -1.67 -16.61 0.09
N LEU A 110 -1.47 -15.74 1.09
CA LEU A 110 -0.88 -16.14 2.37
C LEU A 110 -1.75 -17.17 3.11
N ARG A 111 -3.09 -17.03 3.07
CA ARG A 111 -4.01 -18.04 3.61
C ARG A 111 -3.89 -19.37 2.88
N GLN A 112 -3.83 -19.36 1.55
CA GLN A 112 -3.67 -20.57 0.74
C GLN A 112 -2.35 -21.29 1.03
N VAL A 113 -1.23 -20.54 1.11
CA VAL A 113 0.08 -21.10 1.45
C VAL A 113 0.07 -21.71 2.86
N ARG A 114 -0.50 -21.02 3.85
CA ARG A 114 -0.64 -21.56 5.22
C ARG A 114 -1.48 -22.83 5.25
N GLN A 115 -2.56 -22.89 4.47
CA GLN A 115 -3.40 -24.08 4.38
C GLN A 115 -2.66 -25.25 3.70
N ALA A 116 -1.95 -25.00 2.60
CA ALA A 116 -1.15 -26.01 1.93
C ALA A 116 -0.01 -26.53 2.82
N LEU A 117 0.67 -25.62 3.53
CA LEU A 117 1.66 -25.98 4.54
C LEU A 117 1.03 -26.80 5.66
N ALA A 118 -0.13 -26.39 6.21
CA ALA A 118 -0.82 -27.17 7.23
C ALA A 118 -1.17 -28.58 6.76
N VAL A 119 -1.59 -28.78 5.50
CA VAL A 119 -1.83 -30.12 4.94
C VAL A 119 -0.53 -30.92 4.85
N LEU A 120 0.55 -30.31 4.35
CA LEU A 120 1.86 -30.97 4.19
C LEU A 120 2.54 -31.28 5.52
N THR A 121 2.35 -30.43 6.54
CA THR A 121 2.91 -30.59 7.87
C THR A 121 1.99 -31.38 8.82
N GLY A 122 0.86 -31.89 8.33
CA GLY A 122 -0.06 -32.72 9.13
C GLY A 122 -0.75 -31.96 10.26
N GLY A 123 -1.25 -30.76 9.98
CA GLY A 123 -1.83 -29.83 10.95
C GLY A 123 -2.74 -30.49 11.99
N ALA A 124 -2.24 -30.52 13.23
CA ALA A 124 -2.87 -30.66 14.54
C ALA A 124 -3.97 -31.72 14.79
N GLU A 125 -4.37 -32.52 13.82
CA GLU A 125 -5.23 -33.70 14.01
C GLU A 125 -4.73 -34.87 13.14
N SER A 126 -3.44 -35.17 13.24
CA SER A 126 -2.97 -36.51 12.93
C SER A 126 -3.44 -37.44 14.05
N GLY A 127 -4.72 -37.80 14.03
CA GLY A 127 -5.22 -39.01 14.68
C GLY A 127 -4.44 -40.17 14.08
N VAL A 128 -3.35 -40.56 14.74
CA VAL A 128 -2.57 -41.73 14.37
C VAL A 128 -3.51 -42.92 14.49
N TYR A 129 -3.83 -43.53 13.35
CA TYR A 129 -4.51 -44.81 13.32
C TYR A 129 -3.64 -45.80 14.11
N GLY A 130 -4.03 -46.08 15.35
CA GLY A 130 -3.51 -47.24 16.07
C GLY A 130 -3.97 -48.51 15.34
N PRO A 131 -3.20 -49.61 15.40
CA PRO A 131 -3.50 -50.86 14.68
C PRO A 131 -4.83 -51.55 15.11
N GLY A 132 -5.63 -50.93 15.98
CA GLY A 132 -6.95 -51.39 16.42
C GLY A 132 -8.13 -50.44 16.15
N GLY A 133 -7.95 -49.34 15.41
CA GLY A 133 -9.06 -48.55 14.87
C GLY A 133 -10.01 -47.87 15.88
N THR A 134 -9.54 -47.47 17.06
CA THR A 134 -10.37 -46.71 18.03
C THR A 134 -9.96 -45.24 18.11
N LEU A 135 -10.91 -44.36 17.76
CA LEU A 135 -10.81 -42.91 17.92
C LEU A 135 -10.95 -42.55 19.41
N ARG A 136 -9.86 -42.14 20.06
CA ARG A 136 -9.94 -41.44 21.36
C ARG A 136 -9.98 -39.94 21.11
N ILE A 137 -11.18 -39.38 21.08
CA ILE A 137 -11.41 -37.95 21.18
C ILE A 137 -11.51 -37.63 22.68
N ASP A 138 -10.40 -37.31 23.32
CA ASP A 138 -10.41 -36.75 24.68
C ASP A 138 -10.71 -35.24 24.57
N HIS A 139 -12.00 -34.88 24.45
CA HIS A 139 -12.45 -33.52 24.70
C HIS A 139 -12.42 -33.25 26.20
N ARG A 140 -11.39 -32.55 26.69
CA ARG A 140 -11.47 -31.87 28.00
C ARG A 140 -11.47 -30.36 27.81
N SER A 141 -12.67 -29.80 27.79
CA SER A 141 -12.93 -28.41 28.15
C SER A 141 -12.58 -28.24 29.63
N LEU A 142 -11.47 -27.58 29.95
CA LEU A 142 -11.22 -27.06 31.29
C LEU A 142 -11.72 -25.61 31.31
N SER A 143 -12.86 -25.41 31.99
CA SER A 143 -13.41 -24.10 32.31
C SER A 143 -12.50 -23.36 33.28
N LEU A 144 -12.07 -22.16 32.91
CA LEU A 144 -11.47 -21.17 33.79
C LEU A 144 -12.56 -20.62 34.74
N ALA A 145 -12.61 -21.11 35.99
CA ALA A 145 -13.33 -20.47 37.09
C ALA A 145 -12.85 -20.99 38.46
N GLU A 146 -12.56 -20.04 39.35
CA GLU A 146 -12.53 -20.10 40.84
C GLU A 146 -11.33 -20.75 41.56
N ALA A 147 -10.41 -19.88 42.05
CA ALA A 147 -10.05 -19.73 43.47
C ALA A 147 -9.15 -18.49 43.68
#